data_AF-A0A1Z4KQG3-F1
#
_entry.id   AF-A0A1Z4KQG3-F1
#
_cell.length_a   1.000
_cell.length_b   1.000
_cell.length_c   1.000
_cell.angle_alpha   90.00
_cell.angle_beta   90.00
_cell.angle_gamma   90.00
#
_symmetry.space_group_name_H-M   'P 1'
#
loop_
_entity.id
_entity.type
_entity.pdbx_description
1 polymer ?
#
loop_
_entity_poly.entity_id
_entity_poly.type
_entity_poly.pdbx_seq_one_letter_code
_entity_poly.pdbx_strand_id
1 'polypeptide(L)'
;MSDLRTELSETIDESEWEWLIPHAQRDAVILISLDLNLLDVGEAIASDNIPSVQRWIDEQLISKPSPQQLGEWNTNQQKRFNTLIIQPYVLVQEIAA
;
A
#
# COMPACT_ATOMS: atom_id res chain seq x y z
N MET A 1 19.66 8.98 13.30
CA MET A 1 19.97 7.63 12.78
C MET A 1 18.90 6.64 13.23
N SER A 2 17.67 6.89 12.76
CA SER A 2 16.72 5.96 12.15
C SER A 2 15.48 6.80 11.85
N ASP A 3 15.69 7.81 10.99
CA ASP A 3 14.73 8.88 10.75
C ASP A 3 13.69 8.47 9.69
N LEU A 4 14.05 7.54 8.81
CA LEU A 4 13.19 7.05 7.73
C LEU A 4 11.87 6.45 8.24
N ARG A 5 11.90 5.62 9.28
CA ARG A 5 10.68 5.04 9.85
C ARG A 5 9.76 6.13 10.43
N THR A 6 10.34 7.16 11.05
CA THR A 6 9.59 8.29 11.58
C THR A 6 8.97 9.10 10.44
N GLU A 7 9.75 9.45 9.42
CA GLU A 7 9.26 10.16 8.22
C GLU A 7 8.14 9.38 7.52
N LEU A 8 8.31 8.07 7.33
CA LEU A 8 7.27 7.22 6.75
C LEU A 8 6.01 7.21 7.60
N SER A 9 6.13 7.14 8.93
CA SER A 9 4.97 7.16 9.82
C SER A 9 4.19 8.48 9.75
N GLU A 10 4.86 9.60 9.49
CA GLU A 10 4.21 10.90 9.27
C GLU A 10 3.49 10.99 7.92
N THR A 11 3.87 10.14 6.95
CA THR A 11 3.21 10.03 5.65
C THR A 11 2.12 8.97 5.58
N ILE A 12 1.95 8.16 6.64
CA ILE A 12 0.80 7.26 6.74
C ILE A 12 -0.45 8.11 6.92
N ASP A 13 -1.41 7.96 6.02
CA ASP A 13 -2.68 8.66 6.10
C ASP A 13 -3.83 7.76 5.65
N GLU A 14 -5.04 8.07 6.10
CA GLU A 14 -6.26 7.43 5.64
C GLU A 14 -6.73 8.12 4.35
N SER A 15 -6.88 7.36 3.28
CA SER A 15 -7.39 7.90 2.00
C SER A 15 -8.57 7.11 1.48
N GLU A 16 -9.51 7.83 0.87
CA GLU A 16 -10.65 7.25 0.19
C GLU A 16 -10.22 6.67 -1.17
N TRP A 17 -10.87 5.59 -1.59
CA TRP A 17 -10.57 4.93 -2.86
C TRP A 17 -10.61 5.89 -4.04
N GLU A 18 -11.56 6.84 -4.03
CA GLU A 18 -11.68 7.87 -5.07
C GLU A 18 -10.34 8.58 -5.39
N TRP A 19 -9.53 8.86 -4.37
CA TRP A 19 -8.25 9.56 -4.51
C TRP A 19 -7.14 8.65 -5.02
N LEU A 20 -7.30 7.34 -4.85
CA LEU A 20 -6.35 6.31 -5.29
C LEU A 20 -6.55 5.89 -6.74
N ILE A 21 -7.73 6.11 -7.33
CA ILE A 21 -8.04 5.82 -8.74
C ILE A 21 -6.94 6.28 -9.71
N PRO A 22 -6.47 7.54 -9.70
CA PRO A 22 -5.41 7.97 -10.63
C PRO A 22 -4.07 7.25 -10.43
N HIS A 23 -3.77 6.79 -9.22
CA HIS A 23 -2.57 6.01 -8.92
C HIS A 23 -2.74 4.55 -9.37
N ALA A 24 -3.93 3.97 -9.17
CA ALA A 24 -4.26 2.63 -9.63
C ALA A 24 -4.21 2.52 -11.16
N GLN A 25 -4.68 3.54 -11.88
CA GLN A 25 -4.58 3.63 -13.35
C GLN A 25 -3.13 3.67 -13.87
N ARG A 26 -2.18 4.08 -13.03
CA ARG A 26 -0.74 4.12 -13.36
C ARG A 26 0.01 2.86 -12.92
N ASP A 27 -0.70 1.83 -12.47
CA ASP A 27 -0.11 0.61 -11.91
C ASP A 27 0.83 0.88 -10.71
N ALA A 28 0.60 1.99 -10.01
CA ALA A 28 1.43 2.47 -8.90
C ALA A 28 0.88 2.08 -7.52
N VAL A 29 -0.34 1.53 -7.46
CA VAL A 29 -0.97 1.08 -6.21
C VAL A 29 -0.54 -0.35 -5.88
N ILE A 30 -0.07 -0.56 -4.66
CA ILE A 30 0.34 -1.85 -4.13
C ILE A 30 -0.54 -2.18 -2.93
N LEU A 31 -1.26 -3.28 -3.00
CA LEU A 31 -2.10 -3.79 -1.93
C LEU A 31 -1.26 -4.61 -0.94
N ILE A 32 -1.39 -4.26 0.34
CA ILE A 32 -0.73 -4.91 1.47
C ILE A 32 -1.76 -5.71 2.28
N SER A 33 -1.43 -6.96 2.60
CA SER A 33 -2.26 -7.80 3.48
C SER A 33 -2.36 -7.18 4.88
N LEU A 34 -3.48 -7.42 5.56
CA LEU A 34 -3.69 -7.07 6.97
C LEU A 34 -2.70 -7.77 7.91
N ASP A 35 -2.08 -8.87 7.47
CA ASP A 35 -1.07 -9.60 8.23
C ASP A 35 0.29 -8.88 8.31
N LEU A 36 0.50 -7.85 7.48
CA LEU A 36 1.72 -7.05 7.45
C LEU A 36 1.47 -5.65 8.00
N ASN A 37 2.52 -5.06 8.57
CA ASN A 37 2.50 -3.66 8.95
C ASN A 37 2.91 -2.79 7.75
N LEU A 38 2.07 -1.80 7.41
CA LEU A 38 2.36 -0.82 6.34
C LEU A 38 3.72 -0.16 6.51
N LEU A 39 4.11 0.16 7.75
CA LEU A 39 5.37 0.82 8.04
C LEU A 39 6.57 -0.11 7.82
N ASP A 40 6.47 -1.38 8.19
CA ASP A 40 7.54 -2.37 7.98
C ASP A 40 7.76 -2.63 6.48
N VAL A 41 6.66 -2.75 5.73
CA VAL A 41 6.72 -2.86 4.27
C VAL A 41 7.31 -1.60 3.66
N GLY A 42 6.86 -0.44 4.14
CA GLY A 42 7.29 0.84 3.63
C GLY A 42 8.79 1.08 3.83
N GLU A 43 9.29 0.78 5.02
CA GLU A 43 10.72 0.84 5.32
C GLU A 43 11.52 -0.12 4.43
N ALA A 44 11.04 -1.34 4.22
CA ALA A 44 11.70 -2.31 3.35
C ALA A 44 11.74 -1.86 1.88
N ILE A 45 10.67 -1.26 1.35
CA ILE A 45 10.66 -0.72 -0.02
C ILE A 45 11.57 0.50 -0.12
N ALA A 46 11.49 1.44 0.84
CA ALA A 46 12.30 2.67 0.83
C ALA A 46 13.80 2.39 1.03
N SER A 47 14.15 1.30 1.72
CA SER A 47 15.54 0.84 1.89
C SER A 47 16.03 -0.10 0.79
N ASP A 48 15.24 -0.33 -0.26
CA ASP A 48 15.55 -1.26 -1.35
C ASP A 48 15.86 -2.69 -0.86
N ASN A 49 15.14 -3.15 0.16
CA ASN A 49 15.27 -4.49 0.74
C ASN A 49 14.52 -5.51 -0.13
N ILE A 50 15.07 -5.77 -1.31
CA ILE A 50 14.56 -6.72 -2.29
C ILE A 50 14.27 -8.11 -1.68
N PRO A 51 15.14 -8.70 -0.82
CA PRO A 51 14.86 -10.01 -0.23
C PRO A 51 13.55 -10.08 0.57
N SER A 52 13.27 -9.07 1.40
CA SER A 52 12.03 -9.01 2.18
C SER A 52 10.81 -8.80 1.29
N VAL A 53 10.91 -7.88 0.32
CA VAL A 53 9.81 -7.58 -0.60
C VAL A 53 9.47 -8.80 -1.46
N GLN A 54 10.47 -9.50 -2.00
CA GLN A 54 10.26 -10.70 -2.79
C GLN A 54 9.59 -11.81 -1.99
N ARG A 55 10.03 -12.02 -0.73
CA ARG A 55 9.40 -12.99 0.17
C ARG A 55 7.92 -12.70 0.37
N TRP A 56 7.53 -11.45 0.59
CA TRP A 56 6.12 -11.09 0.78
C TRP A 56 5.30 -11.21 -0.51
N ILE A 57 5.89 -10.99 -1.67
CA ILE A 57 5.26 -11.26 -2.97
C ILE A 57 5.01 -12.75 -3.13
N ASP A 58 6.00 -13.58 -2.84
CA ASP A 58 5.91 -15.05 -2.95
C ASP A 58 4.86 -15.62 -1.96
N GLU A 59 4.76 -15.03 -0.77
CA GLU A 59 3.75 -15.35 0.25
C GLU A 59 2.37 -14.73 -0.04
N GLN A 60 2.21 -14.01 -1.15
CA GLN A 60 0.98 -13.30 -1.54
C GLN A 60 0.50 -12.25 -0.51
N LEU A 61 1.41 -11.76 0.34
CA LEU A 61 1.14 -10.73 1.34
C LEU A 61 1.21 -9.32 0.75
N ILE A 62 1.95 -9.16 -0.35
CA ILE A 62 2.04 -7.91 -1.12
C ILE A 62 1.74 -8.23 -2.57
N SER A 63 0.78 -7.51 -3.15
CA SER A 63 0.38 -7.73 -4.52
C SER A 63 -0.21 -6.48 -5.14
N LYS A 64 -0.36 -6.46 -6.47
CA LYS A 64 -1.18 -5.43 -7.11
C LYS A 64 -2.66 -5.80 -6.97
N PRO A 65 -3.55 -4.81 -6.80
CA PRO A 65 -4.97 -5.07 -6.77
C PRO A 65 -5.43 -5.69 -8.09
N SER A 66 -6.20 -6.77 -7.99
CA SER A 66 -6.76 -7.43 -9.17
C SER A 66 -7.84 -6.56 -9.83
N PRO A 67 -8.13 -6.74 -11.13
CA PRO A 67 -9.21 -6.03 -11.80
C PRO A 67 -10.58 -6.21 -11.12
N GLN A 68 -10.79 -7.36 -10.47
CA GLN A 68 -12.01 -7.65 -9.70
C GLN A 68 -12.10 -6.76 -8.45
N GLN A 69 -11.03 -6.71 -7.65
CA GLN A 69 -10.95 -5.83 -6.47
C GLN A 69 -11.10 -4.36 -6.85
N LEU A 70 -10.44 -3.93 -7.93
CA LEU A 70 -10.60 -2.56 -8.45
C LEU A 70 -12.07 -2.27 -8.81
N GLY A 71 -12.78 -3.23 -9.41
CA GLY A 71 -14.21 -3.11 -9.70
C GLY A 71 -15.09 -2.99 -8.44
N GLU A 72 -14.80 -3.79 -7.42
CA GLU A 72 -15.48 -3.73 -6.13
C GLU A 72 -15.27 -2.38 -5.44
N TRP A 73 -14.02 -1.92 -5.36
CA TRP A 73 -13.68 -0.64 -4.75
C TRP A 73 -14.24 0.53 -5.56
N ASN A 74 -14.27 0.44 -6.90
CA ASN A 74 -14.91 1.45 -7.75
C ASN A 74 -16.43 1.55 -7.51
N THR A 75 -17.07 0.48 -7.03
CA THR A 75 -18.48 0.50 -6.63
C THR A 75 -18.66 1.21 -5.27
N ASN A 76 -17.63 1.21 -4.42
CA ASN A 76 -17.63 1.88 -3.13
C ASN A 76 -16.45 2.87 -3.01
N GLN A 77 -16.57 3.99 -3.72
CA GLN A 77 -15.51 5.02 -3.78
C GLN A 77 -15.19 5.66 -2.43
N GLN A 78 -16.13 5.62 -1.48
CA GLN A 78 -15.96 6.10 -0.10
C GLN A 78 -15.25 5.08 0.80
N LYS A 79 -14.91 3.89 0.28
CA LYS A 79 -14.13 2.90 1.04
C LYS A 79 -12.78 3.51 1.38
N ARG A 80 -12.42 3.41 2.66
CA ARG A 80 -11.20 3.98 3.22
C ARG A 80 -10.12 2.92 3.32
N PHE A 81 -8.90 3.37 3.09
CA PHE A 81 -7.69 2.55 3.15
C PHE A 81 -6.64 3.29 3.97
N ASN A 82 -5.84 2.54 4.72
CA ASN A 82 -4.60 3.07 5.22
C ASN A 82 -3.63 3.15 4.04
N THR A 83 -3.02 4.31 3.85
CA THR A 83 -2.15 4.57 2.71
C THR A 83 -0.79 5.04 3.18
N LEU A 84 0.25 4.64 2.45
CA LEU A 84 1.60 5.08 2.68
C LEU A 84 2.25 5.43 1.33
N ILE A 85 2.70 6.67 1.22
CA ILE A 85 3.26 7.21 -0.03
C ILE A 85 4.76 6.92 -0.09
N ILE A 86 5.19 6.08 -1.03
CA ILE A 86 6.59 5.75 -1.25
C ILE A 86 6.90 5.85 -2.74
N GLN A 87 7.34 7.04 -3.16
CA GLN A 87 7.49 7.34 -4.57
C GLN A 87 8.40 6.31 -5.28
N PRO A 88 7.98 5.78 -6.44
CA PRO A 88 6.82 6.17 -7.25
C PRO A 88 5.49 5.46 -6.90
N TYR A 89 5.46 4.62 -5.87
CA TYR A 89 4.34 3.77 -5.49
C TYR A 89 3.48 4.35 -4.35
N VAL A 90 2.27 3.82 -4.23
CA VAL A 90 1.36 4.08 -3.11
C VAL A 90 0.96 2.73 -2.53
N LEU A 91 1.39 2.48 -1.30
CA LEU A 91 0.97 1.29 -0.56
C LEU A 91 -0.41 1.55 0.02
N VAL A 92 -1.31 0.58 -0.12
CA VAL A 92 -2.67 0.64 0.40
C VAL A 92 -2.95 -0.63 1.19
N GLN A 93 -3.62 -0.47 2.32
CA GLN A 93 -4.08 -1.57 3.15
C GLN A 93 -5.55 -1.34 3.48
N GLU A 94 -6.36 -2.38 3.34
CA GLU A 94 -7.76 -2.29 3.73
C GLU A 94 -7.87 -2.00 5.23
N ILE A 95 -8.84 -1.16 5.62
CA ILE A 95 -9.17 -1.00 7.04
C ILE A 95 -10.20 -2.07 7.36
N ALA A 96 -9.85 -3.01 8.22
CA ALA A 96 -10.81 -3.99 8.73
C ALA A 96 -11.92 -3.23 9.46
N ALA A 97 -13.17 -3.43 9.01
CA ALA A 97 -14.37 -2.82 9.58
C ALA A 97 -14.70 -3.39 10.96
#